data_AF-A0A353F8N2-F1
#
_entry.id   AF-A0A353F8N2-F1
#
_cell.length_a   1.000
_cell.length_b   1.000
_cell.length_c   1.000
_cell.angle_alpha   90.00
_cell.angle_beta   90.00
_cell.angle_gamma   90.00
#
_symmetry.space_group_name_H-M   'P 1'
#
loop_
_entity.id
_entity.type
_entity.pdbx_description
1 polymer ?
#
loop_
_entity_poly.entity_id
_entity_poly.type
_entity_poly.pdbx_seq_one_letter_code
_entity_poly.pdbx_strand_id
1 'polypeptide(L)'
;MSKSLLALSLLLTIYTAQAQKPDKEKLGYINYLQPPMSKELDSGSYYFLSIETEDNDAYRRKLLEQEFQVSPFRQADTHNEPDFTVEIIEGIFSYDNPQRKSFQEKYKAGGVDKSRTIYYYEGDVRYHYTLKVVKDDQEIFREDISGSEKISSQKSESMSLAHDYYVQHKTRVKQEMVARRASELAGVFNNRFNTVEKTLHLNAIKIKEKKFEYPLFNQAFDKLERAFNILKASTEATEECTALLQEAAATWQDFVKDATPNEEKSRKDAGVTAAAYYNLGIASFLLQRYHDASQAFTQAASYDNKVMYDVDYLIQISKDLSQRTTFALAELAD
;
A
#
# COMPACT_ATOMS: atom_id res chain seq x y z
N MET A 1 -39.96 -71.99 9.96
CA MET A 1 -40.88 -71.05 10.61
C MET A 1 -40.14 -70.29 11.71
N SER A 2 -39.95 -68.97 11.54
CA SER A 2 -39.51 -67.96 12.55
C SER A 2 -38.06 -68.14 13.10
N LYS A 3 -37.16 -67.16 13.28
CA LYS A 3 -37.21 -65.70 13.51
C LYS A 3 -35.82 -65.14 13.13
N SER A 4 -35.75 -64.08 12.31
CA SER A 4 -35.41 -62.70 12.72
C SER A 4 -33.96 -62.47 13.16
N LEU A 5 -33.16 -61.85 12.28
CA LEU A 5 -32.10 -60.91 12.64
C LEU A 5 -31.88 -59.95 11.47
N LEU A 6 -32.76 -58.94 11.42
CA LEU A 6 -32.57 -57.74 10.62
C LEU A 6 -31.59 -56.85 11.40
N ALA A 7 -30.34 -56.83 10.96
CA ALA A 7 -29.36 -55.86 11.42
C ALA A 7 -29.73 -54.48 10.85
N LEU A 8 -30.47 -53.70 11.63
CA LEU A 8 -30.70 -52.28 11.36
C LEU A 8 -29.45 -51.50 11.79
N SER A 9 -28.45 -51.45 10.92
CA SER A 9 -27.32 -50.53 11.08
C SER A 9 -27.85 -49.11 10.89
N LEU A 10 -28.09 -48.40 12.00
CA LEU A 10 -28.21 -46.95 12.03
C LEU A 10 -26.92 -46.35 11.43
N LEU A 11 -26.98 -45.95 10.17
CA LEU A 11 -26.03 -45.01 9.59
C LEU A 11 -26.32 -43.65 10.22
N LEU A 12 -25.72 -43.39 11.39
CA LEU A 12 -25.45 -42.01 11.83
C LEU A 12 -24.44 -41.44 10.84
N THR A 13 -24.91 -40.82 9.77
CA THR A 13 -24.14 -39.83 9.03
C THR A 13 -23.93 -38.65 9.96
N ILE A 14 -22.82 -38.68 10.69
CA ILE A 14 -22.27 -37.49 11.34
C ILE A 14 -21.86 -36.56 10.19
N TYR A 15 -22.78 -35.70 9.76
CA TYR A 15 -22.41 -34.49 9.05
C TYR A 15 -21.57 -33.68 10.03
N THR A 16 -20.24 -33.81 9.93
CA THR A 16 -19.35 -32.84 10.52
C THR A 16 -19.64 -31.53 9.79
N ALA A 17 -20.48 -30.70 10.42
CA ALA A 17 -20.82 -29.38 9.93
C ALA A 17 -19.52 -28.58 9.87
N GLN A 18 -18.88 -28.55 8.69
CA GLN A 18 -17.75 -27.68 8.46
C GLN A 18 -18.24 -26.24 8.64
N ALA A 19 -17.47 -25.44 9.38
CA ALA A 19 -17.69 -24.00 9.48
C ALA A 19 -17.81 -23.38 8.08
N GLN A 20 -18.61 -22.32 7.99
CA GLN A 20 -18.80 -21.61 6.73
C GLN A 20 -17.47 -21.02 6.30
N LYS A 21 -17.21 -21.07 4.98
CA LYS A 21 -15.93 -20.63 4.44
C LYS A 21 -16.12 -19.34 3.65
N PRO A 22 -15.68 -18.19 4.18
CA PRO A 22 -15.49 -16.99 3.39
C PRO A 22 -14.54 -17.29 2.22
N ASP A 23 -14.92 -16.89 1.01
CA ASP A 23 -14.12 -17.02 -0.20
C ASP A 23 -13.71 -15.63 -0.70
N LYS A 24 -12.41 -15.42 -0.87
CA LYS A 24 -11.83 -14.12 -1.21
C LYS A 24 -11.77 -14.01 -2.73
N GLU A 25 -12.49 -13.04 -3.26
CA GLU A 25 -12.56 -12.74 -4.68
C GLU A 25 -11.73 -11.49 -4.99
N LYS A 26 -10.88 -11.57 -6.01
CA LYS A 26 -10.07 -10.44 -6.47
C LYS A 26 -10.93 -9.54 -7.35
N LEU A 27 -11.19 -8.31 -6.90
CA LEU A 27 -11.84 -7.30 -7.75
C LEU A 27 -10.83 -6.67 -8.72
N GLY A 28 -9.58 -6.49 -8.28
CA GLY A 28 -8.50 -5.91 -9.08
C GLY A 28 -7.96 -4.65 -8.42
N TYR A 29 -7.81 -3.57 -9.19
CA TYR A 29 -7.37 -2.28 -8.67
C TYR A 29 -8.29 -1.15 -9.15
N ILE A 30 -8.34 -0.09 -8.37
CA ILE A 30 -8.91 1.21 -8.72
C ILE A 30 -7.86 2.30 -8.50
N ASN A 31 -7.93 3.34 -9.31
CA ASN A 31 -7.24 4.58 -9.03
C ASN A 31 -8.19 5.53 -8.31
N TYR A 32 -7.66 6.29 -7.36
CA TYR A 32 -8.41 7.34 -6.66
C TYR A 32 -7.54 8.58 -6.49
N LEU A 33 -8.19 9.73 -6.43
CA LEU A 33 -7.54 11.00 -6.11
C LEU A 33 -7.50 11.13 -4.59
N GLN A 34 -6.30 11.18 -4.02
CA GLN A 34 -6.07 11.45 -2.61
C GLN A 34 -5.87 12.97 -2.44
N PRO A 35 -6.74 13.69 -1.72
CA PRO A 35 -6.57 15.11 -1.47
C PRO A 35 -5.31 15.40 -0.63
N PRO A 36 -4.78 16.63 -0.67
CA PRO A 36 -3.65 17.00 0.18
C PRO A 36 -4.01 16.89 1.66
N MET A 37 -2.99 16.77 2.50
CA MET A 37 -3.12 16.75 3.95
C MET A 37 -3.02 18.16 4.56
N SER A 38 -2.44 19.10 3.82
CA SER A 38 -2.39 20.52 4.16
C SER A 38 -2.75 21.37 2.93
N LYS A 39 -3.48 22.46 3.16
CA LYS A 39 -3.80 23.49 2.17
C LYS A 39 -3.00 24.78 2.38
N GLU A 40 -1.91 24.74 3.15
CA GLU A 40 -1.06 25.92 3.40
C GLU A 40 -0.39 26.46 2.13
N LEU A 41 -0.35 25.65 1.06
CA LEU A 41 0.18 26.01 -0.25
C LEU A 41 -0.91 25.89 -1.32
N ASP A 42 -0.97 26.89 -2.20
CA ASP A 42 -1.93 26.91 -3.31
C ASP A 42 -1.38 26.14 -4.51
N SER A 43 -2.26 25.37 -5.17
CA SER A 43 -1.87 24.65 -6.38
C SER A 43 -1.41 25.65 -7.46
N GLY A 44 -0.17 25.51 -7.93
CA GLY A 44 0.41 26.39 -8.94
C GLY A 44 1.32 27.49 -8.40
N SER A 45 1.48 27.61 -7.07
CA SER A 45 2.49 28.47 -6.45
C SER A 45 3.90 28.15 -6.94
N TYR A 46 4.76 29.17 -6.87
CA TYR A 46 6.16 29.08 -7.21
C TYR A 46 7.00 28.72 -5.99
N TYR A 47 7.95 27.80 -6.14
CA TYR A 47 8.84 27.38 -5.06
C TYR A 47 10.31 27.64 -5.39
N PHE A 48 11.08 28.06 -4.40
CA PHE A 48 12.54 28.01 -4.47
C PHE A 48 13.02 26.68 -3.90
N LEU A 49 13.97 26.02 -4.58
CA LEU A 49 14.58 24.78 -4.10
C LEU A 49 15.97 25.09 -3.52
N SER A 50 16.08 24.99 -2.20
CA SER A 50 17.36 25.07 -1.48
C SER A 50 17.88 23.66 -1.20
N ILE A 51 19.13 23.39 -1.56
CA ILE A 51 19.74 22.08 -1.36
C ILE A 51 21.07 22.25 -0.62
N GLU A 52 21.22 21.49 0.45
CA GLU A 52 22.45 21.34 1.20
C GLU A 52 22.94 19.90 1.04
N THR A 53 24.12 19.73 0.43
CA THR A 53 24.77 18.42 0.28
C THR A 53 26.06 18.38 1.08
N GLU A 54 26.41 17.20 1.58
CA GLU A 54 27.72 16.96 2.16
C GLU A 54 28.82 17.28 1.14
N ASP A 55 29.87 17.96 1.60
CA ASP A 55 31.05 18.41 0.82
C ASP A 55 30.74 19.33 -0.36
N ASN A 56 29.55 19.93 -0.44
CA ASN A 56 29.10 20.68 -1.60
C ASN A 56 29.25 19.88 -2.91
N ASP A 57 28.95 18.57 -2.87
CA ASP A 57 29.01 17.68 -4.03
C ASP A 57 28.02 18.17 -5.11
N ALA A 58 28.56 18.86 -6.11
CA ALA A 58 27.80 19.51 -7.17
C ALA A 58 27.02 18.51 -8.03
N TYR A 59 27.53 17.28 -8.16
CA TYR A 59 26.84 16.24 -8.92
C TYR A 59 25.55 15.79 -8.21
N ARG A 60 25.63 15.57 -6.89
CA ARG A 60 24.46 15.18 -6.09
C ARG A 60 23.41 16.28 -6.04
N ARG A 61 23.83 17.52 -5.83
CA ARG A 61 22.95 18.69 -5.87
C ARG A 61 22.18 18.74 -7.20
N LYS A 62 22.89 18.62 -8.32
CA LYS A 62 22.29 18.62 -9.65
C LYS A 62 21.28 17.48 -9.85
N LEU A 63 21.58 16.27 -9.36
CA LEU A 63 20.62 15.16 -9.42
C LEU A 63 19.36 15.47 -8.60
N LEU A 64 19.50 15.99 -7.39
CA LEU A 64 18.35 16.36 -6.57
C LEU A 64 17.51 17.44 -7.24
N GLU A 65 18.14 18.47 -7.83
CA GLU A 65 17.45 19.51 -8.62
C GLU A 65 16.70 18.95 -9.82
N GLN A 66 17.28 17.99 -10.53
CA GLN A 66 16.68 17.39 -11.73
C GLN A 66 15.49 16.50 -11.37
N GLU A 67 15.63 15.66 -10.35
CA GLU A 67 14.68 14.60 -10.03
C GLU A 67 13.59 15.06 -9.03
N PHE A 68 13.83 16.11 -8.25
CA PHE A 68 12.81 16.68 -7.36
C PHE A 68 11.84 17.56 -8.15
N GLN A 69 10.74 16.94 -8.59
CA GLN A 69 9.69 17.60 -9.37
C GLN A 69 8.34 17.47 -8.66
N VAL A 70 7.68 18.60 -8.39
CA VAL A 70 6.46 18.67 -7.57
C VAL A 70 5.31 19.38 -8.28
N SER A 71 4.89 18.90 -9.45
CA SER A 71 3.71 19.41 -10.16
C SER A 71 2.44 19.28 -9.28
N PRO A 72 1.53 20.28 -9.23
CA PRO A 72 1.42 21.46 -10.11
C PRO A 72 2.26 22.68 -9.68
N PHE A 73 3.03 22.60 -8.60
CA PHE A 73 3.91 23.68 -8.17
C PHE A 73 5.06 23.88 -9.18
N ARG A 74 5.50 25.13 -9.34
CA ARG A 74 6.49 25.52 -10.35
C ARG A 74 7.75 26.01 -9.68
N GLN A 75 8.92 25.60 -10.15
CA GLN A 75 10.14 26.17 -9.61
C GLN A 75 10.24 27.65 -10.02
N ALA A 76 10.52 28.51 -9.04
CA ALA A 76 10.77 29.93 -9.24
C ALA A 76 12.00 30.13 -10.13
N ASP A 77 11.93 31.13 -11.00
CA ASP A 77 13.00 31.52 -11.90
C ASP A 77 13.27 33.03 -11.77
N THR A 78 14.09 33.61 -12.66
CA THR A 78 14.44 35.03 -12.58
C THR A 78 13.25 35.99 -12.77
N HIS A 79 12.08 35.50 -13.17
CA HIS A 79 10.90 36.32 -13.45
C HIS A 79 9.78 36.15 -12.42
N ASN A 80 9.88 35.16 -11.53
CA ASN A 80 8.85 34.85 -10.55
C ASN A 80 9.48 34.72 -9.16
N GLU A 81 9.07 35.56 -8.22
CA GLU A 81 9.47 35.41 -6.82
C GLU A 81 8.84 34.13 -6.23
N PRO A 82 9.56 33.39 -5.38
CA PRO A 82 9.03 32.18 -4.76
C PRO A 82 7.98 32.54 -3.71
N ASP A 83 6.84 31.84 -3.74
CA ASP A 83 5.80 31.91 -2.69
C ASP A 83 6.23 31.12 -1.44
N PHE A 84 7.12 30.13 -1.60
CA PHE A 84 7.66 29.32 -0.51
C PHE A 84 9.02 28.72 -0.90
N THR A 85 9.74 28.20 0.10
CA THR A 85 11.00 27.48 -0.10
C THR A 85 10.84 26.01 0.28
N VAL A 86 11.37 25.12 -0.55
CA VAL A 86 11.61 23.72 -0.23
C VAL A 86 13.09 23.55 0.09
N GLU A 87 13.41 23.07 1.28
CA GLU A 87 14.79 22.78 1.68
C GLU A 87 15.02 21.27 1.71
N ILE A 88 16.07 20.81 1.03
CA ILE A 88 16.56 19.43 1.11
C ILE A 88 17.95 19.45 1.74
N ILE A 89 18.08 18.82 2.91
CA ILE A 89 19.36 18.70 3.62
C ILE A 89 19.78 17.23 3.56
N GLU A 90 20.85 16.94 2.81
CA GLU A 90 21.45 15.61 2.73
C GLU A 90 22.47 15.41 3.85
N GLY A 91 22.23 14.41 4.70
CA GLY A 91 23.16 13.95 5.71
C GLY A 91 24.29 13.09 5.14
N ILE A 92 25.32 12.88 5.96
CA ILE A 92 26.52 12.12 5.58
C ILE A 92 26.16 10.68 5.23
N PHE A 93 26.64 10.21 4.07
CA PHE A 93 26.52 8.80 3.73
C PHE A 93 27.51 7.98 4.54
N SER A 94 27.00 7.04 5.34
CA SER A 94 27.85 6.10 6.07
C SER A 94 27.93 4.78 5.32
N TYR A 95 29.11 4.17 5.34
CA TYR A 95 29.38 2.93 4.64
C TYR A 95 29.91 1.89 5.61
N ASP A 96 29.35 0.69 5.54
CA ASP A 96 29.93 -0.43 6.27
C ASP A 96 31.26 -0.87 5.66
N ASN A 97 32.12 -1.42 6.51
CA ASN A 97 33.27 -2.19 6.04
C ASN A 97 32.74 -3.44 5.31
N PRO A 98 33.06 -3.61 4.01
CA PRO A 98 32.44 -4.66 3.23
C PRO A 98 32.90 -6.03 3.72
N GLN A 99 31.93 -6.92 3.96
CA GLN A 99 32.12 -8.30 4.31
C GLN A 99 32.65 -9.07 3.10
N ARG A 100 33.79 -9.72 3.27
CA ARG A 100 34.41 -10.58 2.26
C ARG A 100 33.92 -12.02 2.41
N LYS A 101 33.38 -12.59 1.33
CA LYS A 101 32.89 -13.97 1.29
C LYS A 101 33.40 -14.71 0.05
N SER A 102 33.39 -16.04 0.10
CA SER A 102 33.64 -16.90 -1.06
C SER A 102 32.89 -18.22 -0.96
N PHE A 103 32.38 -18.74 -2.08
CA PHE A 103 31.76 -20.05 -2.15
C PHE A 103 32.16 -20.80 -3.42
N GLN A 104 32.04 -22.12 -3.41
CA GLN A 104 32.26 -22.94 -4.59
C GLN A 104 30.95 -23.16 -5.35
N GLU A 105 30.94 -22.80 -6.62
CA GLU A 105 29.84 -23.08 -7.54
C GLU A 105 30.22 -24.29 -8.40
N LYS A 106 29.35 -25.31 -8.41
CA LYS A 106 29.48 -26.49 -9.27
C LYS A 106 28.68 -26.27 -10.55
N TYR A 107 29.27 -26.60 -11.69
CA TYR A 107 28.62 -26.46 -13.01
C TYR A 107 29.06 -27.57 -13.97
N LYS A 108 28.27 -27.83 -15.01
CA LYS A 108 28.61 -28.81 -16.05
C LYS A 108 29.12 -28.10 -17.30
N ALA A 109 30.25 -28.56 -17.84
CA ALA A 109 30.77 -28.10 -19.13
C ALA A 109 31.23 -29.30 -19.95
N GLY A 110 30.62 -29.51 -21.12
CA GLY A 110 30.94 -30.65 -21.99
C GLY A 110 30.66 -32.00 -21.35
N GLY A 111 29.62 -32.10 -20.51
CA GLY A 111 29.26 -33.36 -19.81
C GLY A 111 30.11 -33.70 -18.58
N VAL A 112 31.12 -32.89 -18.25
CA VAL A 112 31.99 -33.07 -17.08
C VAL A 112 31.61 -32.08 -15.98
N ASP A 113 31.54 -32.56 -14.74
CA ASP A 113 31.36 -31.73 -13.55
C ASP A 113 32.62 -30.90 -13.28
N LYS A 114 32.45 -29.59 -13.21
CA LYS A 114 33.49 -28.62 -12.87
C LYS A 114 33.07 -27.80 -11.65
N SER A 115 34.04 -27.16 -11.00
CA SER A 115 33.79 -26.19 -9.95
C SER A 115 34.58 -24.91 -10.20
N ARG A 116 34.02 -23.78 -9.81
CA ARG A 116 34.73 -22.50 -9.75
C ARG A 116 34.46 -21.83 -8.41
N THR A 117 35.43 -21.08 -7.91
CA THR A 117 35.25 -20.25 -6.72
C THR A 117 34.63 -18.92 -7.15
N ILE A 118 33.57 -18.50 -6.46
CA ILE A 118 33.00 -17.16 -6.60
C ILE A 118 33.42 -16.36 -5.37
N TYR A 119 34.03 -15.21 -5.61
CA TYR A 119 34.44 -14.22 -4.62
C TYR A 119 33.40 -13.10 -4.55
N TYR A 120 33.06 -12.66 -3.34
CA TYR A 120 31.95 -11.74 -3.08
C TYR A 120 32.31 -10.67 -2.05
N TYR A 121 31.87 -9.44 -2.31
CA TYR A 121 31.89 -8.34 -1.34
C TYR A 121 30.47 -7.80 -1.16
N GLU A 122 30.11 -7.52 0.09
CA GLU A 122 28.81 -7.01 0.49
C GLU A 122 28.94 -6.01 1.62
N GLY A 123 28.21 -4.91 1.53
CA GLY A 123 28.09 -3.95 2.63
C GLY A 123 26.92 -3.01 2.36
N ASP A 124 26.54 -2.24 3.37
CA ASP A 124 25.42 -1.31 3.25
C ASP A 124 25.94 0.14 3.17
N VAL A 125 25.20 0.98 2.42
CA VAL A 125 25.27 2.44 2.52
C VAL A 125 24.05 2.91 3.29
N ARG A 126 24.24 3.74 4.32
CA ARG A 126 23.12 4.40 5.02
C ARG A 126 23.07 5.87 4.65
N TYR A 127 21.86 6.38 4.54
CA TYR A 127 21.57 7.75 4.17
C TYR A 127 20.58 8.38 5.15
N HIS A 128 20.58 9.71 5.16
CA HIS A 128 19.65 10.54 5.90
C HIS A 128 19.36 11.78 5.06
N TYR A 129 18.09 12.18 4.95
CA TYR A 129 17.65 13.43 4.32
C TYR A 129 16.64 14.10 5.22
N THR A 130 16.68 15.43 5.29
CA THR A 130 15.60 16.23 5.86
C THR A 130 14.94 17.01 4.71
N LEU A 131 13.63 16.89 4.59
CA LEU A 131 12.79 17.75 3.76
C LEU A 131 12.11 18.78 4.64
N LYS A 132 12.24 20.07 4.31
CA LYS A 132 11.46 21.13 4.95
C LYS A 132 10.73 21.97 3.92
N VAL A 133 9.64 22.56 4.37
CA VAL A 133 8.91 23.57 3.62
C VAL A 133 8.74 24.80 4.49
N VAL A 134 9.17 25.95 3.97
CA VAL A 134 9.16 27.23 4.65
C VAL A 134 8.32 28.22 3.85
N LYS A 135 7.32 28.83 4.47
CA LYS A 135 6.48 29.88 3.90
C LYS A 135 6.40 31.03 4.90
N ASP A 136 6.52 32.27 4.42
CA ASP A 136 6.50 33.48 5.26
C ASP A 136 7.45 33.40 6.47
N ASP A 137 8.68 32.92 6.23
CA ASP A 137 9.73 32.66 7.24
C ASP A 137 9.34 31.65 8.35
N GLN A 138 8.30 30.84 8.15
CA GLN A 138 7.86 29.79 9.08
C GLN A 138 8.00 28.39 8.49
N GLU A 139 8.56 27.47 9.26
CA GLU A 139 8.60 26.03 8.92
C GLU A 139 7.18 25.46 9.06
N ILE A 140 6.53 25.18 7.93
CA ILE A 140 5.17 24.61 7.88
C ILE A 140 5.19 23.08 7.77
N PHE A 141 6.33 22.50 7.40
CA PHE A 141 6.51 21.06 7.32
C PHE A 141 7.98 20.66 7.44
N ARG A 142 8.20 19.50 8.09
CA ARG A 142 9.47 18.81 8.19
C ARG A 142 9.25 17.31 8.19
N GLU A 143 10.04 16.60 7.40
CA GLU A 143 10.13 15.14 7.42
C GLU A 143 11.60 14.70 7.34
N ASP A 144 11.99 13.76 8.19
CA ASP A 144 13.31 13.13 8.17
C ASP A 144 13.21 11.72 7.57
N ILE A 145 13.92 11.48 6.46
CA ILE A 145 13.94 10.20 5.75
C ILE A 145 15.31 9.56 5.91
N SER A 146 15.35 8.38 6.48
CA SER A 146 16.57 7.61 6.67
C SER A 146 16.41 6.17 6.26
N GLY A 147 17.51 5.56 5.84
CA GLY A 147 17.50 4.14 5.50
C GLY A 147 18.87 3.63 5.10
N SER A 148 18.87 2.42 4.57
CA SER A 148 20.09 1.76 4.10
C SER A 148 19.85 0.98 2.82
N GLU A 149 20.86 0.92 1.96
CA GLU A 149 20.84 0.13 0.74
C GLU A 149 22.03 -0.81 0.67
N LYS A 150 21.74 -2.02 0.20
CA LYS A 150 22.71 -3.08 0.09
C LYS A 150 23.52 -2.96 -1.19
N ILE A 151 24.84 -2.95 -1.05
CA ILE A 151 25.80 -2.96 -2.16
C ILE A 151 26.44 -4.34 -2.19
N SER A 152 26.47 -4.97 -3.36
CA SER A 152 27.22 -6.21 -3.52
C SER A 152 27.79 -6.43 -4.91
N SER A 153 28.89 -7.16 -4.99
CA SER A 153 29.51 -7.56 -6.26
C SER A 153 30.10 -8.96 -6.15
N GLN A 154 30.25 -9.62 -7.30
CA GLN A 154 30.83 -10.95 -7.36
C GLN A 154 31.70 -11.15 -8.60
N LYS A 155 32.80 -11.90 -8.45
CA LYS A 155 33.66 -12.35 -9.55
C LYS A 155 34.22 -13.74 -9.30
N SER A 156 34.47 -14.47 -10.39
CA SER A 156 35.05 -15.82 -10.36
C SER A 156 36.57 -15.83 -10.55
N GLU A 157 37.11 -14.73 -11.06
CA GLU A 157 38.48 -14.61 -11.53
C GLU A 157 39.46 -14.36 -10.38
N SER A 158 39.15 -13.40 -9.50
CA SER A 158 39.96 -13.14 -8.31
C SER A 158 39.20 -12.34 -7.26
N MET A 159 39.71 -12.39 -6.03
CA MET A 159 39.25 -11.56 -4.93
C MET A 159 39.48 -10.06 -5.18
N SER A 160 40.60 -9.70 -5.81
CA SER A 160 40.90 -8.29 -6.15
C SER A 160 39.88 -7.75 -7.15
N LEU A 161 39.58 -8.52 -8.19
CA LEU A 161 38.61 -8.12 -9.20
C LEU A 161 37.20 -7.99 -8.60
N ALA A 162 36.81 -8.87 -7.68
CA ALA A 162 35.54 -8.73 -6.97
C ALA A 162 35.48 -7.41 -6.17
N HIS A 163 36.60 -7.02 -5.52
CA HIS A 163 36.71 -5.77 -4.79
C HIS A 163 36.66 -4.54 -5.71
N ASP A 164 37.40 -4.53 -6.82
CA ASP A 164 37.39 -3.41 -7.77
C ASP A 164 35.98 -3.17 -8.33
N TYR A 165 35.27 -4.25 -8.65
CA TYR A 165 33.87 -4.19 -9.05
C TYR A 165 32.94 -3.73 -7.92
N TYR A 166 33.24 -4.08 -6.67
CA TYR A 166 32.48 -3.57 -5.52
C TYR A 166 32.61 -2.04 -5.44
N VAL A 167 33.82 -1.51 -5.56
CA VAL A 167 34.09 -0.06 -5.50
C VAL A 167 33.40 0.68 -6.64
N GLN A 168 33.47 0.16 -7.87
CA GLN A 168 32.75 0.75 -9.02
C GLN A 168 31.23 0.70 -8.82
N HIS A 169 30.71 -0.43 -8.36
CA HIS A 169 29.28 -0.59 -8.11
C HIS A 169 28.78 0.33 -6.99
N LYS A 170 29.57 0.51 -5.92
CA LYS A 170 29.30 1.47 -4.84
C LYS A 170 29.06 2.88 -5.38
N THR A 171 29.90 3.36 -6.30
CA THR A 171 29.71 4.67 -6.94
C THR A 171 28.40 4.74 -7.72
N ARG A 172 28.07 3.72 -8.53
CA ARG A 172 26.80 3.68 -9.26
C ARG A 172 25.58 3.68 -8.33
N VAL A 173 25.59 2.83 -7.30
CA VAL A 173 24.52 2.77 -6.29
C VAL A 173 24.35 4.12 -5.61
N LYS A 174 25.43 4.85 -5.30
CA LYS A 174 25.35 6.21 -4.75
C LYS A 174 24.52 7.14 -5.65
N GLN A 175 24.75 7.12 -6.97
CA GLN A 175 24.02 7.98 -7.91
C GLN A 175 22.55 7.59 -8.02
N GLU A 176 22.27 6.29 -8.17
CA GLU A 176 20.90 5.74 -8.26
C GLU A 176 20.11 5.94 -6.96
N MET A 177 20.80 5.94 -5.82
CA MET A 177 20.20 6.21 -4.52
C MET A 177 19.77 7.67 -4.40
N VAL A 178 20.62 8.64 -4.77
CA VAL A 178 20.29 10.08 -4.73
C VAL A 178 19.08 10.38 -5.60
N ALA A 179 19.05 9.88 -6.85
CA ALA A 179 17.92 10.09 -7.75
C ALA A 179 16.62 9.49 -7.19
N ARG A 180 16.66 8.26 -6.67
CA ARG A 180 15.48 7.66 -6.02
C ARG A 180 15.04 8.41 -4.78
N ARG A 181 15.97 8.95 -3.98
CA ARG A 181 15.62 9.74 -2.79
C ARG A 181 15.00 11.08 -3.16
N ALA A 182 15.46 11.76 -4.22
CA ALA A 182 14.77 12.94 -4.73
C ALA A 182 13.31 12.65 -5.10
N SER A 183 13.06 11.56 -5.83
CA SER A 183 11.71 11.13 -6.18
C SER A 183 10.86 10.79 -4.95
N GLU A 184 11.44 10.15 -3.93
CA GLU A 184 10.76 9.88 -2.66
C GLU A 184 10.42 11.15 -1.89
N LEU A 185 11.37 12.09 -1.76
CA LEU A 185 11.15 13.40 -1.13
C LEU A 185 10.05 14.18 -1.86
N ALA A 186 10.05 14.18 -3.20
CA ALA A 186 8.98 14.78 -4.00
C ALA A 186 7.64 14.08 -3.75
N GLY A 187 7.64 12.75 -3.59
CA GLY A 187 6.47 11.97 -3.19
C GLY A 187 5.93 12.36 -1.82
N VAL A 188 6.80 12.57 -0.83
CA VAL A 188 6.44 13.06 0.51
C VAL A 188 5.83 14.45 0.43
N PHE A 189 6.48 15.37 -0.28
CA PHE A 189 5.95 16.72 -0.52
C PHE A 189 4.56 16.68 -1.16
N ASN A 190 4.41 15.93 -2.26
CA ASN A 190 3.15 15.83 -2.99
C ASN A 190 2.05 15.18 -2.13
N ASN A 191 2.35 14.14 -1.35
CA ASN A 191 1.38 13.54 -0.43
C ASN A 191 0.90 14.53 0.64
N ARG A 192 1.73 15.50 1.02
CA ARG A 192 1.41 16.51 2.03
C ARG A 192 0.59 17.66 1.43
N PHE A 193 1.03 18.22 0.31
CA PHE A 193 0.52 19.51 -0.21
C PHE A 193 -0.22 19.42 -1.54
N ASN A 194 -0.26 18.26 -2.20
CA ASN A 194 -0.93 18.10 -3.48
C ASN A 194 -2.01 17.00 -3.45
N THR A 195 -2.95 17.10 -4.38
CA THR A 195 -3.81 15.97 -4.75
C THR A 195 -3.00 14.98 -5.60
N VAL A 196 -2.94 13.73 -5.18
CA VAL A 196 -2.15 12.68 -5.85
C VAL A 196 -3.02 11.51 -6.26
N GLU A 197 -2.81 11.00 -7.47
CA GLU A 197 -3.43 9.75 -7.90
C GLU A 197 -2.76 8.57 -7.18
N LYS A 198 -3.56 7.68 -6.61
CA LYS A 198 -3.11 6.47 -5.92
C LYS A 198 -3.85 5.26 -6.45
N THR A 199 -3.17 4.12 -6.46
CA THR A 199 -3.78 2.83 -6.82
C THR A 199 -4.06 2.02 -5.57
N LEU A 200 -5.27 1.47 -5.46
CA LEU A 200 -5.68 0.57 -4.40
C LEU A 200 -6.11 -0.78 -4.98
N HIS A 201 -5.48 -1.85 -4.52
CA HIS A 201 -5.89 -3.21 -4.84
C HIS A 201 -6.98 -3.66 -3.89
N LEU A 202 -8.11 -4.12 -4.44
CA LEU A 202 -9.28 -4.51 -3.69
C LEU A 202 -9.62 -5.98 -3.92
N ASN A 203 -10.05 -6.60 -2.83
CA ASN A 203 -10.67 -7.91 -2.81
C ASN A 203 -12.00 -7.77 -2.09
N ALA A 204 -13.01 -8.55 -2.46
CA ALA A 204 -14.26 -8.66 -1.73
C ALA A 204 -14.54 -10.15 -1.42
N ILE A 205 -15.64 -10.41 -0.70
CA ILE A 205 -15.88 -11.73 -0.13
C ILE A 205 -17.21 -12.28 -0.60
N LYS A 206 -17.22 -13.51 -1.11
CA LYS A 206 -18.43 -14.33 -1.24
C LYS A 206 -18.46 -15.35 -0.10
N ILE A 207 -19.65 -15.75 0.34
CA ILE A 207 -19.75 -16.89 1.26
C ILE A 207 -20.04 -18.14 0.45
N LYS A 208 -19.11 -19.10 0.50
CA LYS A 208 -19.32 -20.40 -0.12
C LYS A 208 -20.38 -21.17 0.63
N GLU A 209 -21.44 -21.54 -0.07
CA GLU A 209 -22.54 -22.30 0.50
C GLU A 209 -22.06 -23.70 0.88
N LYS A 210 -22.20 -24.03 2.17
CA LYS A 210 -21.99 -25.39 2.69
C LYS A 210 -23.17 -25.78 3.59
N LYS A 211 -23.27 -25.14 4.76
CA LYS A 211 -24.29 -25.47 5.77
C LYS A 211 -25.56 -24.63 5.61
N PHE A 212 -25.37 -23.37 5.28
CA PHE A 212 -26.40 -22.37 5.00
C PHE A 212 -26.16 -21.73 3.65
N GLU A 213 -27.24 -21.30 3.02
CA GLU A 213 -27.25 -20.49 1.80
C GLU A 213 -27.17 -19.00 2.14
N TYR A 214 -26.57 -18.21 1.25
CA TYR A 214 -26.42 -16.76 1.43
C TYR A 214 -26.78 -15.97 0.17
N PRO A 215 -27.98 -16.17 -0.41
CA PRO A 215 -28.36 -15.56 -1.69
C PRO A 215 -28.31 -14.03 -1.64
N LEU A 216 -28.87 -13.41 -0.59
CA LEU A 216 -28.86 -11.95 -0.46
C LEU A 216 -27.45 -11.37 -0.25
N PHE A 217 -26.61 -12.06 0.53
CA PHE A 217 -25.22 -11.64 0.75
C PHE A 217 -24.43 -11.69 -0.57
N ASN A 218 -24.55 -12.80 -1.31
CA ASN A 218 -23.83 -12.99 -2.56
C ASN A 218 -24.40 -12.11 -3.69
N GLN A 219 -25.70 -11.81 -3.69
CA GLN A 219 -26.28 -10.80 -4.58
C GLN A 219 -25.76 -9.40 -4.28
N ALA A 220 -25.55 -9.04 -3.01
CA ALA A 220 -24.92 -7.78 -2.64
C ALA A 220 -23.46 -7.71 -3.14
N PHE A 221 -22.74 -8.84 -3.10
CA PHE A 221 -21.43 -8.94 -3.73
C PHE A 221 -21.50 -8.65 -5.23
N ASP A 222 -22.43 -9.28 -5.95
CA ASP A 222 -22.51 -9.13 -7.41
C ASP A 222 -22.82 -7.66 -7.79
N LYS A 223 -23.59 -6.94 -6.96
CA LYS A 223 -23.81 -5.49 -7.09
C LYS A 223 -22.53 -4.69 -6.88
N LEU A 224 -21.76 -5.00 -5.83
CA LEU A 224 -20.47 -4.37 -5.57
C LEU A 224 -19.49 -4.59 -6.73
N GLU A 225 -19.40 -5.83 -7.24
CA GLU A 225 -18.54 -6.17 -8.37
C GLU A 225 -18.94 -5.40 -9.64
N ARG A 226 -20.25 -5.32 -9.92
CA ARG A 226 -20.75 -4.51 -11.04
C ARG A 226 -20.41 -3.03 -10.87
N ALA A 227 -20.65 -2.46 -9.70
CA ALA A 227 -20.32 -1.07 -9.42
C ALA A 227 -18.82 -0.80 -9.56
N PHE A 228 -17.98 -1.71 -9.06
CA PHE A 228 -16.53 -1.65 -9.20
C PHE A 228 -16.11 -1.66 -10.67
N ASN A 229 -16.69 -2.53 -11.49
CA ASN A 229 -16.38 -2.59 -12.92
C ASN A 229 -16.79 -1.31 -13.67
N ILE A 230 -17.88 -0.65 -13.26
CA ILE A 230 -18.27 0.66 -13.78
C ILE A 230 -17.22 1.71 -13.40
N LEU A 231 -16.81 1.78 -12.12
CA LEU A 231 -15.77 2.70 -11.64
C LEU A 231 -14.41 2.47 -12.27
N LYS A 232 -14.10 1.23 -12.63
CA LYS A 232 -12.84 0.92 -13.30
C LYS A 232 -12.84 1.39 -14.76
N ALA A 233 -14.01 1.42 -15.40
CA ALA A 233 -14.16 1.83 -16.78
C ALA A 233 -14.40 3.34 -16.96
N SER A 234 -14.79 4.05 -15.89
CA SER A 234 -15.14 5.46 -15.87
C SER A 234 -14.27 6.21 -14.87
N THR A 235 -13.84 7.43 -15.17
CA THR A 235 -13.11 8.27 -14.20
C THR A 235 -14.00 8.81 -13.07
N GLU A 236 -15.33 8.68 -13.20
CA GLU A 236 -16.31 9.18 -12.22
C GLU A 236 -17.40 8.15 -11.91
N ALA A 237 -17.94 8.23 -10.68
CA ALA A 237 -19.05 7.40 -10.22
C ALA A 237 -20.37 7.86 -10.86
N THR A 238 -21.01 6.96 -11.62
CA THR A 238 -22.36 7.22 -12.16
C THR A 238 -23.43 7.09 -11.08
N GLU A 239 -24.63 7.61 -11.34
CA GLU A 239 -25.80 7.38 -10.47
C GLU A 239 -26.09 5.88 -10.27
N GLU A 240 -25.96 5.09 -11.34
CA GLU A 240 -26.09 3.63 -11.30
C GLU A 240 -25.05 3.00 -10.35
N CYS A 241 -23.79 3.41 -10.46
CA CYS A 241 -22.73 2.94 -9.58
C CYS A 241 -23.06 3.24 -8.10
N THR A 242 -23.47 4.48 -7.84
CA THR A 242 -23.84 4.93 -6.49
C THR A 242 -25.00 4.13 -5.92
N ALA A 243 -26.05 3.88 -6.70
CA ALA A 243 -27.21 3.08 -6.29
C ALA A 243 -26.81 1.63 -5.97
N LEU A 244 -26.03 0.99 -6.84
CA LEU A 244 -25.55 -0.38 -6.62
C LEU A 244 -24.75 -0.52 -5.32
N LEU A 245 -23.84 0.43 -5.06
CA LEU A 245 -23.03 0.44 -3.83
C LEU A 245 -23.89 0.66 -2.59
N GLN A 246 -24.87 1.58 -2.65
CA GLN A 246 -25.78 1.85 -1.53
C GLN A 246 -26.65 0.63 -1.19
N GLU A 247 -27.20 -0.05 -2.19
CA GLU A 247 -27.98 -1.28 -2.00
C GLU A 247 -27.14 -2.42 -1.41
N ALA A 248 -25.92 -2.60 -1.91
CA ALA A 248 -24.99 -3.59 -1.39
C ALA A 248 -24.63 -3.31 0.08
N ALA A 249 -24.24 -2.07 0.39
CA ALA A 249 -23.95 -1.62 1.75
C ALA A 249 -25.14 -1.81 2.69
N ALA A 250 -26.34 -1.42 2.28
CA ALA A 250 -27.55 -1.59 3.08
C ALA A 250 -27.84 -3.07 3.38
N THR A 251 -27.59 -3.97 2.41
CA THR A 251 -27.78 -5.42 2.59
C THR A 251 -26.82 -5.97 3.65
N TRP A 252 -25.53 -5.64 3.60
CA TRP A 252 -24.57 -6.09 4.61
C TRP A 252 -24.79 -5.42 5.97
N GLN A 253 -25.16 -4.15 5.98
CA GLN A 253 -25.51 -3.43 7.21
C GLN A 253 -26.70 -4.06 7.92
N ASP A 254 -27.74 -4.47 7.18
CA ASP A 254 -28.90 -5.17 7.74
C ASP A 254 -28.54 -6.58 8.20
N PHE A 255 -27.72 -7.30 7.41
CA PHE A 255 -27.24 -8.63 7.75
C PHE A 255 -26.56 -8.69 9.12
N VAL A 256 -25.76 -7.67 9.49
CA VAL A 256 -25.00 -7.67 10.75
C VAL A 256 -25.76 -7.16 11.98
N LYS A 257 -26.94 -6.53 11.84
CA LYS A 257 -27.68 -5.92 13.00
C LYS A 257 -27.93 -6.91 14.15
N ASP A 258 -28.36 -8.12 13.80
CA ASP A 258 -28.69 -9.18 14.76
C ASP A 258 -27.67 -10.33 14.68
N ALA A 259 -26.40 -10.02 14.45
CA ALA A 259 -25.35 -11.05 14.43
C ALA A 259 -25.07 -11.58 15.84
N THR A 260 -24.91 -12.90 15.97
CA THR A 260 -24.43 -13.59 17.18
C THR A 260 -23.07 -14.23 16.94
N PRO A 261 -22.00 -13.43 16.71
CA PRO A 261 -20.74 -13.88 16.14
C PRO A 261 -19.95 -14.88 16.99
N ASN A 262 -20.25 -14.97 18.29
CA ASN A 262 -19.61 -15.92 19.21
C ASN A 262 -20.19 -17.34 19.11
N GLU A 263 -21.24 -17.55 18.31
CA GLU A 263 -21.85 -18.85 18.08
C GLU A 263 -21.29 -19.50 16.79
N GLU A 264 -20.30 -20.39 16.94
CA GLU A 264 -19.57 -21.06 15.84
C GLU A 264 -20.48 -21.83 14.84
N LYS A 265 -21.71 -22.15 15.25
CA LYS A 265 -22.68 -22.91 14.43
C LYS A 265 -23.82 -22.05 13.88
N SER A 266 -23.84 -20.75 14.16
CA SER A 266 -24.87 -19.84 13.68
C SER A 266 -24.69 -19.51 12.20
N ARG A 267 -25.72 -18.96 11.57
CA ARG A 267 -25.64 -18.45 10.19
C ARG A 267 -24.72 -17.22 10.09
N LYS A 268 -24.47 -16.54 11.22
CA LYS A 268 -23.72 -15.29 11.33
C LYS A 268 -22.57 -15.47 12.33
N ASP A 269 -21.77 -16.51 12.14
CA ASP A 269 -20.56 -16.74 12.94
C ASP A 269 -19.55 -15.58 12.76
N ALA A 270 -18.45 -15.60 13.53
CA ALA A 270 -17.43 -14.57 13.47
C ALA A 270 -16.87 -14.34 12.06
N GLY A 271 -16.64 -15.40 11.28
CA GLY A 271 -16.06 -15.31 9.94
C GLY A 271 -17.02 -14.70 8.93
N VAL A 272 -18.29 -15.10 8.95
CA VAL A 272 -19.33 -14.54 8.07
C VAL A 272 -19.67 -13.10 8.46
N THR A 273 -19.68 -12.79 9.76
CA THR A 273 -19.90 -11.43 10.27
C THR A 273 -18.74 -10.51 9.90
N ALA A 274 -17.50 -10.95 10.09
CA ALA A 274 -16.31 -10.23 9.63
C ALA A 274 -16.37 -9.96 8.12
N ALA A 275 -16.79 -10.96 7.34
CA ALA A 275 -16.91 -10.82 5.89
C ALA A 275 -17.95 -9.77 5.46
N ALA A 276 -19.08 -9.70 6.15
CA ALA A 276 -20.10 -8.68 5.92
C ALA A 276 -19.56 -7.27 6.17
N TYR A 277 -18.91 -7.06 7.33
CA TYR A 277 -18.31 -5.77 7.67
C TYR A 277 -17.19 -5.36 6.71
N TYR A 278 -16.39 -6.31 6.25
CA TYR A 278 -15.33 -6.03 5.30
C TYR A 278 -15.89 -5.58 3.94
N ASN A 279 -16.89 -6.28 3.40
CA ASN A 279 -17.55 -5.86 2.16
C ASN A 279 -18.29 -4.52 2.31
N LEU A 280 -18.92 -4.29 3.47
CA LEU A 280 -19.52 -3.00 3.82
C LEU A 280 -18.47 -1.87 3.82
N GLY A 281 -17.27 -2.14 4.35
CA GLY A 281 -16.15 -1.20 4.33
C GLY A 281 -15.73 -0.83 2.91
N ILE A 282 -15.65 -1.81 2.00
CA ILE A 282 -15.33 -1.55 0.59
C ILE A 282 -16.41 -0.72 -0.08
N ALA A 283 -17.68 -1.10 0.08
CA ALA A 283 -18.78 -0.35 -0.52
C ALA A 283 -18.79 1.11 -0.02
N SER A 284 -18.56 1.32 1.28
CA SER A 284 -18.46 2.64 1.89
C SER A 284 -17.26 3.43 1.38
N PHE A 285 -16.11 2.78 1.20
CA PHE A 285 -14.91 3.40 0.63
C PHE A 285 -15.16 3.89 -0.81
N LEU A 286 -15.77 3.06 -1.64
CA LEU A 286 -16.11 3.42 -3.03
C LEU A 286 -17.18 4.51 -3.11
N LEU A 287 -18.04 4.63 -2.09
CA LEU A 287 -18.96 5.74 -1.90
C LEU A 287 -18.29 7.00 -1.31
N GLN A 288 -16.97 7.00 -1.14
CA GLN A 288 -16.19 8.06 -0.49
C GLN A 288 -16.63 8.37 0.96
N ARG A 289 -17.31 7.43 1.62
CA ARG A 289 -17.69 7.49 3.04
C ARG A 289 -16.56 6.92 3.88
N TYR A 290 -15.42 7.59 3.87
CA TYR A 290 -14.17 7.06 4.43
C TYR A 290 -14.22 6.82 5.94
N HIS A 291 -14.96 7.65 6.69
CA HIS A 291 -15.20 7.41 8.11
C HIS A 291 -15.92 6.08 8.35
N ASP A 292 -17.06 5.88 7.70
CA ASP A 292 -17.86 4.64 7.79
C ASP A 292 -17.06 3.42 7.33
N ALA A 293 -16.29 3.57 6.25
CA ALA A 293 -15.40 2.52 5.75
C ALA A 293 -14.39 2.08 6.83
N SER A 294 -13.73 3.04 7.49
CA SER A 294 -12.76 2.75 8.54
C SER A 294 -13.39 2.04 9.74
N GLN A 295 -14.62 2.42 10.12
CA GLN A 295 -15.36 1.77 11.20
C GLN A 295 -15.73 0.33 10.82
N ALA A 296 -16.24 0.11 9.61
CA ALA A 296 -16.61 -1.21 9.12
C ALA A 296 -15.39 -2.14 9.03
N PHE A 297 -14.25 -1.68 8.52
CA PHE A 297 -13.02 -2.48 8.51
C PHE A 297 -12.50 -2.80 9.92
N THR A 298 -12.61 -1.85 10.86
CA THR A 298 -12.25 -2.08 12.27
C THR A 298 -13.15 -3.15 12.90
N GLN A 299 -14.45 -3.11 12.63
CA GLN A 299 -15.38 -4.15 13.06
C GLN A 299 -15.02 -5.51 12.47
N ALA A 300 -14.73 -5.58 11.16
CA ALA A 300 -14.30 -6.82 10.51
C ALA A 300 -13.07 -7.43 11.19
N ALA A 301 -12.03 -6.61 11.45
CA ALA A 301 -10.81 -7.04 12.12
C ALA A 301 -11.05 -7.51 13.58
N SER A 302 -12.04 -6.94 14.27
CA SER A 302 -12.39 -7.33 15.64
C SER A 302 -13.03 -8.72 15.75
N TYR A 303 -13.70 -9.18 14.69
CA TYR A 303 -14.35 -10.49 14.67
C TYR A 303 -13.44 -11.59 14.17
N ASP A 304 -12.76 -11.39 13.03
CA ASP A 304 -11.81 -12.35 12.48
C ASP A 304 -10.78 -11.66 11.57
N ASN A 305 -9.60 -11.40 12.14
CA ASN A 305 -8.49 -10.80 11.40
C ASN A 305 -7.84 -11.74 10.36
N LYS A 306 -8.14 -13.05 10.40
CA LYS A 306 -7.61 -14.03 9.43
C LYS A 306 -8.44 -14.07 8.16
N VAL A 307 -9.65 -13.51 8.19
CA VAL A 307 -10.48 -13.42 7.00
C VAL A 307 -9.75 -12.58 5.96
N MET A 308 -8.98 -11.53 6.32
CA MET A 308 -8.36 -10.63 5.31
C MET A 308 -6.94 -10.18 5.64
N TYR A 309 -5.97 -10.66 4.84
CA TYR A 309 -4.70 -9.96 4.62
C TYR A 309 -5.03 -8.58 4.03
N ASP A 310 -4.45 -7.52 4.59
CA ASP A 310 -4.57 -6.09 4.19
C ASP A 310 -5.66 -5.26 4.90
N VAL A 311 -6.43 -5.80 5.85
CA VAL A 311 -7.48 -5.02 6.56
C VAL A 311 -6.90 -3.83 7.34
N ASP A 312 -5.73 -3.98 7.97
CA ASP A 312 -5.07 -2.89 8.69
C ASP A 312 -4.67 -1.74 7.77
N TYR A 313 -4.19 -2.08 6.56
CA TYR A 313 -3.89 -1.08 5.53
C TYR A 313 -5.17 -0.33 5.15
N LEU A 314 -6.27 -1.03 4.84
CA LEU A 314 -7.56 -0.43 4.48
C LEU A 314 -8.14 0.48 5.59
N ILE A 315 -7.98 0.09 6.86
CA ILE A 315 -8.31 0.95 8.01
C ILE A 315 -7.49 2.24 7.96
N GLN A 316 -6.17 2.13 7.78
CA GLN A 316 -5.26 3.27 7.79
C GLN A 316 -5.56 4.26 6.65
N ILE A 317 -5.68 3.78 5.41
CA ILE A 317 -5.99 4.66 4.27
C ILE A 317 -7.39 5.28 4.37
N SER A 318 -8.37 4.57 4.93
CA SER A 318 -9.71 5.13 5.14
C SER A 318 -9.70 6.25 6.21
N LYS A 319 -8.92 6.09 7.28
CA LYS A 319 -8.72 7.16 8.28
C LYS A 319 -8.01 8.37 7.68
N ASP A 320 -6.93 8.14 6.94
CA ASP A 320 -6.14 9.19 6.28
C ASP A 320 -7.02 9.99 5.31
N LEU A 321 -7.79 9.31 4.45
CA LEU A 321 -8.72 9.97 3.52
C LEU A 321 -9.86 10.69 4.24
N SER A 322 -10.41 10.12 5.31
CA SER A 322 -11.44 10.82 6.10
C SER A 322 -10.93 12.15 6.64
N GLN A 323 -9.69 12.19 7.16
CA GLN A 323 -9.08 13.43 7.67
C GLN A 323 -8.88 14.45 6.53
N ARG A 324 -8.31 14.00 5.41
CA ARG A 324 -8.06 14.83 4.22
C ARG A 324 -9.35 15.44 3.66
N THR A 325 -10.44 14.67 3.57
CA THR A 325 -11.73 15.17 3.08
C THR A 325 -12.39 16.17 4.04
N THR A 326 -12.22 16.02 5.36
CA THR A 326 -12.73 17.02 6.32
C THR A 326 -12.07 18.39 6.11
N PHE A 327 -10.74 18.42 5.90
CA PHE A 327 -10.04 19.67 5.53
C PHE A 327 -10.51 20.24 4.19
N ALA A 328 -10.90 19.37 3.24
CA ALA A 328 -11.41 19.80 1.96
C ALA A 328 -12.77 20.52 2.06
N LEU A 329 -13.67 20.02 2.92
CA LEU A 329 -15.07 20.48 3.02
C LEU A 329 -15.30 21.69 3.94
N ALA A 330 -14.44 21.92 4.94
CA ALA A 330 -14.57 23.06 5.86
C ALA A 330 -14.60 24.42 5.13
N GLU A 331 -13.98 24.50 3.94
CA GLU A 331 -13.91 25.72 3.12
C GLU A 331 -15.11 25.97 2.20
N LEU A 332 -15.99 24.98 1.94
CA LEU A 332 -17.23 25.27 1.20
C LEU A 332 -18.27 25.99 2.08
N ALA A 333 -18.00 26.07 3.37
CA ALA A 333 -18.88 26.67 4.38
C ALA A 333 -18.44 28.08 4.82
N ASP A 334 -17.23 28.52 4.42
CA ASP A 334 -16.66 29.86 4.68
C ASP A 334 -16.71 30.74 3.42
#